data_AF-A0A2X1SD57-F1
#
_entry.id   AF-A0A2X1SD57-F1
#
_cell.length_a   1.000
_cell.length_b   1.000
_cell.length_c   1.000
_cell.angle_alpha   90.00
_cell.angle_beta   90.00
_cell.angle_gamma   90.00
#
_symmetry.space_group_name_H-M   'P 1'
#
loop_
_entity.id
_entity.type
_entity.pdbx_description
1 polymer ?
#
loop_
_entity_poly.entity_id
_entity_poly.type
_entity_poly.pdbx_seq_one_letter_code
_entity_poly.pdbx_strand_id
1 'polypeptide(L)'
;MSAIKRLTISTFLKNQPFKIIGALPYLYEINLRRFLSRLQYYVNTDQLIVRLWKDDDNSYHLKGMWVDDEWMLLTGNNLNPRAWRLDLENAILIHDPKRQLGAMREKELKLIRTHTTVVKHYRDLQSIADYPVKVRKLIRRLRRIRIDRLISRIL
;
A
#
# COMPACT_ATOMS: atom_id res chain seq x y z
N MET A 1 7.93 -12.94 6.48
CA MET A 1 7.80 -11.49 6.73
C MET A 1 6.52 -10.94 6.07
N SER A 2 5.57 -10.46 6.87
CA SER A 2 4.37 -9.77 6.37
C SER A 2 4.48 -8.29 6.69
N ALA A 3 4.79 -7.47 5.68
CA ALA A 3 4.77 -6.02 5.79
C ALA A 3 3.40 -5.51 5.32
N ILE A 4 2.66 -4.84 6.19
CA ILE A 4 1.37 -4.25 5.82
C ILE A 4 1.62 -2.79 5.46
N LYS A 5 1.50 -2.50 4.17
CA LYS A 5 1.74 -1.16 3.63
C LYS A 5 0.46 -0.59 3.03
N ARG A 6 0.26 0.71 3.26
CA ARG A 6 -0.83 1.53 2.76
C ARG A 6 -1.00 1.38 1.23
N LEU A 7 -2.17 0.93 0.79
CA LEU A 7 -2.67 1.25 -0.55
C LEU A 7 -4.15 1.67 -0.44
N THR A 8 -4.37 2.96 -0.25
CA THR A 8 -5.72 3.54 -0.32
C THR A 8 -6.00 3.86 -1.78
N ILE A 9 -6.83 3.03 -2.44
CA ILE A 9 -7.45 3.41 -3.71
C ILE A 9 -8.71 4.22 -3.35
N SER A 10 -8.56 5.53 -3.14
CA SER A 10 -9.75 6.36 -2.94
C SER A 10 -10.52 6.42 -4.26
N THR A 11 -11.71 5.84 -4.29
CA THR A 11 -12.71 6.13 -5.30
C THR A 11 -13.04 7.62 -5.22
N PHE A 12 -12.89 8.34 -6.33
CA PHE A 12 -13.28 9.74 -6.37
C PHE A 12 -14.79 9.86 -6.14
N LEU A 13 -15.18 10.71 -5.20
CA LEU A 13 -16.54 11.25 -5.16
C LEU A 13 -16.80 11.96 -6.51
N LYS A 14 -17.73 11.43 -7.30
CA LYS A 14 -18.03 11.84 -8.69
C LYS A 14 -18.30 13.34 -8.88
N ASN A 15 -18.60 14.09 -7.81
CA ASN A 15 -19.12 15.46 -7.88
C ASN A 15 -18.19 16.56 -7.33
N GLN A 16 -16.91 16.28 -7.07
CA GLN A 16 -15.96 17.33 -6.64
C GLN A 16 -15.00 17.76 -7.75
N PRO A 17 -14.57 19.06 -7.77
CA PRO A 17 -13.57 19.53 -8.71
C PRO A 17 -12.26 18.74 -8.56
N PHE A 18 -11.69 18.35 -9.70
CA PHE A 18 -10.48 17.53 -9.72
C PHE A 18 -9.29 18.30 -9.12
N LYS A 19 -8.79 17.82 -7.97
CA LYS A 19 -7.56 18.31 -7.33
C LYS A 19 -6.38 17.37 -7.65
N ILE A 20 -5.17 17.93 -7.77
CA ILE A 20 -3.93 17.16 -8.02
C ILE A 20 -3.74 16.06 -6.97
N ILE A 21 -4.14 16.29 -5.72
CA ILE A 21 -4.08 15.29 -4.65
C ILE A 21 -4.87 14.01 -4.96
N GLY A 22 -5.93 14.13 -5.76
CA GLY A 22 -6.69 12.98 -6.21
C GLY A 22 -5.92 12.10 -7.21
N ALA A 23 -4.80 12.57 -7.80
CA ALA A 23 -3.98 11.71 -8.65
C ALA A 23 -3.14 10.70 -7.85
N LEU A 24 -2.96 10.91 -6.53
CA LEU A 24 -2.08 10.08 -5.69
C LEU A 24 -2.48 8.59 -5.64
N PRO A 25 -3.76 8.21 -5.43
CA PRO A 25 -4.17 6.81 -5.48
C PRO A 25 -3.73 6.09 -6.77
N TYR A 26 -3.90 6.74 -7.92
CA TYR A 26 -3.48 6.19 -9.21
C TYR A 26 -1.96 6.07 -9.34
N LEU A 27 -1.18 6.99 -8.76
CA LEU A 27 0.28 6.87 -8.72
C LEU A 27 0.73 5.68 -7.87
N TYR A 28 0.08 5.46 -6.71
CA TYR A 28 0.33 4.29 -5.89
C TYR A 28 -0.03 2.99 -6.61
N GLU A 29 -1.18 2.96 -7.30
CA GLU A 29 -1.59 1.77 -8.07
C GLU A 29 -0.65 1.48 -9.25
N ILE A 30 -0.20 2.51 -9.99
CA ILE A 30 0.83 2.34 -11.03
C ILE A 30 2.10 1.73 -10.43
N ASN A 31 2.53 2.20 -9.26
CA ASN A 31 3.72 1.69 -8.59
C ASN A 31 3.52 0.25 -8.13
N LEU A 32 2.35 -0.08 -7.57
CA LEU A 32 2.01 -1.44 -7.17
C LEU A 32 1.96 -2.38 -8.38
N ARG A 33 1.31 -1.98 -9.47
CA ARG A 33 1.27 -2.75 -10.72
C ARG A 33 2.66 -3.01 -11.26
N ARG A 34 3.55 -2.02 -11.25
CA ARG A 34 4.95 -2.19 -11.67
C ARG A 34 5.71 -3.13 -10.73
N PHE A 35 5.49 -3.03 -9.42
CA PHE A 35 6.10 -3.90 -8.42
C PHE A 35 5.67 -5.36 -8.62
N LEU A 36 4.36 -5.61 -8.70
CA LEU A 36 3.81 -6.94 -8.96
C LEU A 36 4.27 -7.50 -10.30
N SER A 37 4.32 -6.68 -11.35
CA SER A 37 4.82 -7.14 -12.66
C SER A 37 6.26 -7.63 -12.60
N ARG A 38 7.11 -7.01 -11.75
CA ARG A 38 8.51 -7.43 -11.56
C ARG A 38 8.65 -8.66 -10.70
N LEU A 39 7.72 -8.88 -9.78
CA LEU A 39 7.76 -9.96 -8.78
C LEU A 39 6.67 -11.02 -9.01
N GLN A 40 6.08 -11.08 -10.20
CA GLN A 40 4.96 -11.96 -10.52
C GLN A 40 5.31 -13.43 -10.27
N TYR A 41 6.57 -13.82 -10.49
CA TYR A 41 7.07 -15.15 -10.14
C TYR A 41 6.78 -15.51 -8.67
N TYR A 42 7.12 -14.62 -7.74
CA TYR A 42 6.90 -14.82 -6.30
C TYR A 42 5.41 -14.82 -5.92
N VAL A 43 4.57 -14.11 -6.68
CA VAL A 43 3.11 -14.18 -6.50
C VAL A 43 2.59 -15.55 -6.95
N ASN A 44 3.10 -16.07 -8.07
CA ASN A 44 2.70 -17.37 -8.61
C ASN A 44 3.15 -18.54 -7.73
N THR A 45 4.25 -18.41 -7.00
CA THR A 45 4.76 -19.42 -6.06
C THR A 45 4.29 -19.20 -4.62
N ASP A 46 3.33 -18.30 -4.39
CA ASP A 46 2.81 -17.90 -3.08
C ASP A 46 3.86 -17.39 -2.07
N GLN A 47 5.07 -17.09 -2.53
CA GLN A 47 6.13 -16.47 -1.74
C GLN A 47 5.87 -14.97 -1.48
N LEU A 48 5.03 -14.33 -2.29
CA LEU A 48 4.58 -12.95 -2.14
C LEU A 48 3.06 -12.90 -2.21
N ILE A 49 2.43 -12.59 -1.08
CA ILE A 49 0.99 -12.35 -1.01
C ILE A 49 0.75 -10.85 -0.88
N VAL A 50 0.07 -10.27 -1.87
CA VAL A 50 -0.38 -8.87 -1.84
C VAL A 50 -1.89 -8.82 -1.70
N ARG A 51 -2.35 -7.99 -0.76
CA ARG A 51 -3.77 -7.78 -0.45
C ARG A 51 -4.16 -6.33 -0.66
N LEU A 52 -5.31 -6.09 -1.28
CA LEU A 52 -5.94 -4.78 -1.36
C LEU A 52 -7.07 -4.73 -0.34
N TRP A 53 -7.12 -3.68 0.45
CA TRP A 53 -8.22 -3.46 1.39
C TRP A 53 -9.23 -2.48 0.78
N LYS A 54 -10.52 -2.77 0.90
CA LYS A 54 -11.61 -1.88 0.51
C LYS A 54 -12.87 -2.19 1.31
N ASP A 55 -13.39 -1.17 1.98
CA ASP A 55 -14.64 -1.21 2.72
C ASP A 55 -15.39 0.10 2.46
N ASP A 56 -16.35 0.08 1.53
CA ASP A 56 -17.12 1.25 1.09
C ASP A 56 -16.28 2.52 0.92
N ASP A 57 -16.68 3.63 1.55
CA ASP A 57 -15.95 4.91 1.51
C ASP A 57 -14.94 5.07 2.65
N ASN A 58 -14.72 4.03 3.46
CA ASN A 58 -13.76 4.06 4.56
C ASN A 58 -12.32 4.11 4.01
N SER A 59 -11.44 4.74 4.80
CA SER A 59 -10.02 4.91 4.46
C SER A 59 -9.14 3.91 5.22
N TYR A 60 -8.01 3.55 4.61
CA TYR A 60 -7.06 2.59 5.18
C TYR A 60 -5.81 3.28 5.76
N HIS A 61 -5.48 3.03 7.02
CA HIS A 61 -4.34 3.66 7.71
C HIS A 61 -3.52 2.72 8.59
N LEU A 62 -3.57 1.41 8.34
CA LEU A 62 -2.82 0.44 9.14
C LEU A 62 -1.31 0.51 8.83
N LYS A 63 -0.50 0.41 9.89
CA LYS A 63 0.96 0.42 9.84
C LYS A 63 1.47 -0.59 10.85
N GLY A 64 2.34 -1.47 10.42
CA GLY A 64 2.92 -2.48 11.28
C GLY A 64 3.70 -3.49 10.48
N MET A 65 4.56 -4.21 11.18
CA MET A 65 5.37 -5.27 10.60
C MET A 65 5.37 -6.48 11.52
N TRP A 66 5.11 -7.64 10.93
CA TRP A 66 5.20 -8.92 11.60
C TRP A 66 6.29 -9.74 10.94
N VAL A 67 7.27 -10.16 11.73
CA VAL A 67 8.36 -11.05 11.29
C VAL A 67 8.19 -12.37 12.01
N ASP A 68 7.89 -13.39 11.21
CA ASP A 68 7.58 -14.74 11.64
C ASP A 68 6.55 -14.76 12.77
N ASP A 69 6.77 -15.58 13.79
CA ASP A 69 5.86 -15.70 14.92
C ASP A 69 6.37 -15.02 16.20
N GLU A 70 7.42 -14.21 16.12
CA GLU A 70 8.17 -13.75 17.29
C GLU A 70 8.29 -12.23 17.39
N TRP A 71 8.29 -11.52 16.26
CA TRP A 71 8.55 -10.08 16.27
C TRP A 71 7.40 -9.29 15.69
N MET A 72 7.01 -8.24 16.42
CA MET A 72 5.99 -7.29 16.00
C MET A 72 6.50 -5.87 16.16
N LEU A 73 6.42 -5.08 15.09
CA LEU A 73 6.75 -3.66 15.11
C LEU A 73 5.45 -2.86 15.00
N LEU A 74 5.10 -2.16 16.07
CA LEU A 74 4.01 -1.19 16.10
C LEU A 74 4.61 0.20 15.91
N THR A 75 4.25 0.92 14.85
CA THR A 75 4.90 2.19 14.52
C THR A 75 3.95 3.16 13.80
N GLY A 76 4.16 4.46 14.03
CA GLY A 76 3.54 5.53 13.26
C GLY A 76 4.10 5.69 11.84
N ASN A 77 5.21 5.01 11.54
CA ASN A 77 5.97 5.13 10.31
C ASN A 77 5.18 4.62 9.10
N ASN A 78 5.07 5.45 8.08
CA ASN A 78 4.35 5.14 6.83
C ASN A 78 5.10 4.17 5.89
N LEU A 79 6.31 3.77 6.28
CA LEU A 79 7.24 2.96 5.51
C LEU A 79 7.46 3.55 4.10
N ASN A 80 7.61 4.88 4.03
CA ASN A 80 7.89 5.64 2.81
C ASN A 80 9.20 6.44 2.94
N PRO A 81 9.86 6.81 1.81
CA PRO A 81 11.15 7.51 1.85
C PRO A 81 11.18 8.79 2.69
N ARG A 82 10.02 9.46 2.83
CA ARG A 82 9.84 10.64 3.68
C ARG A 82 10.06 10.30 5.16
N ALA A 83 9.42 9.24 5.66
CA ALA A 83 9.56 8.77 7.03
C ALA A 83 11.02 8.38 7.39
N TRP A 84 11.81 7.94 6.41
CA TRP A 84 13.24 7.65 6.63
C TRP A 84 14.15 8.89 6.66
N ARG A 85 13.71 10.02 6.11
CA ARG A 85 14.59 11.16 5.84
C ARG A 85 14.23 12.43 6.58
N LEU A 86 12.95 12.61 6.89
CA LEU A 86 12.42 13.92 7.29
C LEU A 86 11.50 13.86 8.51
N ASP A 87 10.70 12.80 8.65
CA ASP A 87 9.70 12.74 9.72
C ASP A 87 10.34 12.18 11.01
N LEU A 88 9.88 12.70 12.16
CA LEU A 88 10.17 12.11 13.46
C LEU A 88 9.22 10.93 13.68
N GLU A 89 9.81 9.77 13.93
CA GLU A 89 9.07 8.51 14.01
C GLU A 89 9.40 7.81 15.32
N ASN A 90 8.41 7.10 15.87
CA ASN A 90 8.59 6.22 17.02
C ASN A 90 8.04 4.82 16.72
N ALA A 91 8.51 3.84 17.49
CA ALA A 91 8.07 2.46 17.36
C ALA A 91 8.15 1.73 18.70
N ILE A 92 7.27 0.74 18.85
CA ILE A 92 7.34 -0.30 19.88
C ILE A 92 7.71 -1.59 19.15
N LEU A 93 8.86 -2.15 19.50
CA LEU A 93 9.28 -3.47 19.03
C LEU A 93 8.99 -4.48 20.12
N ILE A 94 8.12 -5.44 19.81
CA ILE A 94 7.74 -6.53 20.70
C ILE A 94 8.50 -7.79 20.26
N HIS A 95 9.20 -8.40 21.21
CA HIS A 95 9.83 -9.70 21.07
C HIS A 95 9.05 -10.72 21.91
N ASP A 96 8.41 -11.67 21.25
CA ASP A 96 7.53 -12.68 21.86
C ASP A 96 8.03 -14.11 21.54
N PRO A 97 9.23 -14.52 21.99
CA PRO A 97 9.81 -15.83 21.67
C PRO A 97 9.01 -17.00 22.27
N LYS A 98 8.25 -16.73 23.34
CA LYS A 98 7.36 -17.71 23.98
C LYS A 98 5.94 -17.72 23.40
N ARG A 99 5.66 -16.89 22.38
CA ARG A 99 4.38 -16.79 21.67
C ARG A 99 3.19 -16.50 22.58
N GLN A 100 3.40 -15.79 23.69
CA GLN A 100 2.37 -15.46 24.67
C GLN A 100 1.28 -14.54 24.08
N LEU A 101 1.62 -13.75 23.06
CA LEU A 101 0.70 -12.87 22.35
C LEU A 101 0.15 -13.49 21.06
N GLY A 102 0.43 -14.77 20.78
CA GLY A 102 0.05 -15.45 19.54
C GLY A 102 -1.43 -15.33 19.20
N ALA A 103 -2.31 -15.67 20.14
CA ALA A 103 -3.76 -15.62 19.94
C ALA A 103 -4.27 -14.19 19.65
N MET A 104 -3.72 -13.18 20.33
CA MET A 104 -4.09 -11.78 20.12
C MET A 104 -3.68 -11.30 18.72
N ARG A 105 -2.45 -11.64 18.32
CA ARG A 105 -1.90 -11.34 16.99
C ARG A 105 -2.70 -12.02 15.88
N GLU A 106 -3.06 -13.28 16.03
CA GLU A 106 -3.88 -14.00 15.03
C GLU A 106 -5.25 -13.35 14.87
N LYS A 107 -5.89 -12.99 15.99
CA LYS A 107 -7.16 -12.27 15.99
C LYS A 107 -7.05 -10.93 15.26
N GLU A 108 -6.01 -10.14 15.56
CA GLU A 108 -5.75 -8.87 14.89
C GLU A 108 -5.52 -9.06 13.38
N LEU A 109 -4.62 -9.96 12.98
CA LEU A 109 -4.34 -10.24 11.57
C LEU A 109 -5.58 -10.74 10.82
N LYS A 110 -6.44 -11.53 11.45
CA LYS A 110 -7.71 -11.97 10.87
C LYS A 110 -8.64 -10.79 10.62
N LEU A 111 -8.78 -9.87 11.57
CA LEU A 111 -9.58 -8.66 11.41
C LEU A 111 -9.05 -7.74 10.31
N ILE A 112 -7.73 -7.56 10.24
CA ILE A 112 -7.09 -6.76 9.18
C ILE A 112 -7.40 -7.33 7.79
N ARG A 113 -7.52 -8.66 7.69
CA ARG A 113 -7.76 -9.37 6.42
C ARG A 113 -9.24 -9.39 6.00
N THR A 114 -10.19 -9.04 6.86
CA THR A 114 -11.64 -9.17 6.61
C THR A 114 -12.08 -8.52 5.29
N HIS A 115 -11.71 -7.27 5.05
CA HIS A 115 -12.11 -6.52 3.86
C HIS A 115 -10.99 -6.50 2.80
N THR A 116 -10.26 -7.61 2.67
CA THR A 116 -9.12 -7.70 1.73
C THR A 116 -9.35 -8.69 0.60
N THR A 117 -8.91 -8.29 -0.59
CA THR A 117 -8.82 -9.17 -1.76
C THR A 117 -7.35 -9.49 -2.07
N VAL A 118 -7.06 -10.75 -2.40
CA VAL A 118 -5.71 -11.15 -2.80
C VAL A 118 -5.52 -10.81 -4.28
N VAL A 119 -4.46 -10.09 -4.60
CA VAL A 119 -4.07 -9.82 -6.00
C VAL A 119 -3.28 -11.01 -6.51
N LYS A 120 -3.79 -11.68 -7.55
CA LYS A 120 -3.16 -12.88 -8.11
C LYS A 120 -2.25 -12.55 -9.28
N HIS A 121 -2.54 -11.47 -10.00
CA HIS A 121 -1.73 -11.05 -11.12
C HIS A 121 -1.66 -9.53 -11.24
N TYR A 122 -0.53 -8.99 -11.72
CA TYR A 122 -0.39 -7.53 -11.92
C TYR A 122 -1.44 -6.95 -12.88
N ARG A 123 -2.06 -7.80 -13.71
CA ARG A 123 -3.14 -7.42 -14.65
C ARG A 123 -4.47 -7.17 -13.95
N ASP A 124 -4.65 -7.65 -12.72
CA ASP A 124 -5.87 -7.43 -11.93
C ASP A 124 -5.98 -5.97 -11.45
N LEU A 125 -4.85 -5.25 -11.43
CA LEU A 125 -4.80 -3.82 -11.17
C LEU A 125 -5.09 -3.04 -12.45
N GLN A 126 -5.70 -1.87 -12.35
CA GLN A 126 -5.93 -1.03 -13.53
C GLN A 126 -4.61 -0.52 -14.13
N SER A 127 -4.64 -0.29 -15.44
CA SER A 127 -3.56 0.36 -16.18
C SER A 127 -3.89 1.84 -16.42
N ILE A 128 -2.89 2.61 -16.85
CA ILE A 128 -3.08 4.02 -17.21
C ILE A 128 -4.17 4.20 -18.29
N ALA A 129 -4.39 3.20 -19.14
CA ALA A 129 -5.40 3.21 -20.19
C ALA A 129 -6.84 3.07 -19.64
N ASP A 130 -7.00 2.59 -18.42
CA ASP A 130 -8.30 2.37 -17.77
C ASP A 130 -8.73 3.59 -16.93
N TYR A 131 -7.78 4.46 -16.58
CA TYR A 131 -8.05 5.65 -15.76
C TYR A 131 -8.89 6.71 -16.47
N PRO A 132 -9.64 7.53 -15.71
CA PRO A 132 -10.34 8.68 -16.25
C PRO A 132 -9.44 9.60 -17.08
N VAL A 133 -9.99 10.19 -18.15
CA VAL A 133 -9.21 10.98 -19.14
C VAL A 133 -8.39 12.09 -18.48
N LYS A 134 -8.97 12.81 -17.50
CA LYS A 134 -8.28 13.89 -16.76
C LYS A 134 -7.05 13.38 -16.00
N VAL A 135 -7.20 12.27 -15.29
CA VAL A 135 -6.13 11.58 -14.54
C VAL A 135 -5.03 11.11 -15.49
N ARG A 136 -5.42 10.44 -16.58
CA ARG A 136 -4.50 9.94 -17.60
C ARG A 136 -3.64 11.04 -18.21
N LYS A 137 -4.25 12.18 -18.57
CA LYS A 137 -3.55 13.36 -19.11
C LYS A 137 -2.55 13.93 -18.11
N LEU A 138 -2.95 14.06 -16.83
CA LEU A 138 -2.07 14.55 -15.77
C LEU A 138 -0.85 13.62 -15.57
N ILE A 139 -1.08 12.32 -15.41
CA ILE A 139 0.00 11.35 -15.18
C ILE A 139 0.99 11.32 -16.34
N ARG A 140 0.50 11.38 -17.59
CA ARG A 140 1.37 11.47 -18.78
C ARG A 140 2.22 12.74 -18.78
N ARG A 141 1.66 13.89 -18.37
CA ARG A 141 2.41 15.14 -18.24
C ARG A 141 3.49 15.03 -17.16
N LEU A 142 3.16 14.50 -15.99
CA LEU A 142 4.10 14.33 -14.86
C LEU A 142 5.29 13.42 -15.21
N ARG A 143 5.04 12.34 -15.94
CA ARG A 143 6.10 11.42 -16.41
C ARG A 143 7.09 12.08 -17.37
N ARG A 144 6.62 12.94 -18.27
CA ARG A 144 7.51 13.62 -19.25
C ARG A 144 8.55 14.50 -18.56
N ILE A 145 8.17 15.13 -17.47
CA ILE A 145 9.02 16.05 -16.69
C ILE A 145 9.75 15.37 -15.52
N ARG A 146 9.70 14.03 -15.42
CA ARG A 146 10.34 13.21 -14.36
C ARG A 146 9.96 13.58 -12.91
N ILE A 147 8.88 14.34 -12.72
CA ILE A 147 8.37 14.71 -11.39
C ILE A 147 7.81 13.48 -10.67
N ASP A 148 7.42 12.43 -11.39
CA ASP A 148 7.00 11.15 -10.81
C ASP A 148 8.05 10.55 -9.86
N ARG A 149 9.35 10.70 -10.17
CA ARG A 149 10.44 10.26 -9.29
C ARG A 149 10.57 11.13 -8.03
N LEU A 150 10.29 12.42 -8.13
CA LEU A 150 10.32 13.34 -6.99
C LEU A 150 9.14 13.09 -6.05
N ILE A 151 7.94 12.88 -6.60
CA ILE A 151 6.75 12.53 -5.83
C ILE A 151 7.01 11.25 -5.02
N SER A 152 7.60 10.22 -5.63
CA SER A 152 7.94 8.97 -4.91
C SER A 152 9.02 9.10 -3.83
N ARG A 153 9.74 10.23 -3.77
CA ARG A 153 10.77 10.50 -2.75
C ARG A 153 10.24 11.34 -1.59
N ILE A 154 9.16 12.08 -1.82
CA ILE A 154 8.59 13.06 -0.87
C ILE A 154 7.31 12.51 -0.22
N LEU A 155 6.63 11.56 -0.87
CA LEU A 155 5.43 10.86 -0.39
C LEU A 155 5.71 9.37 -0.23
#